data_AF-A0A0Q3TUE8-F1
#
_entry.id   AF-A0A0Q3TUE8-F1
#
_cell.length_a   1.000
_cell.length_b   1.000
_cell.length_c   1.000
_cell.angle_alpha   90.00
_cell.angle_beta   90.00
_cell.angle_gamma   90.00
#
_symmetry.space_group_name_H-M   'P 1'
#
loop_
_entity.id
_entity.type
_entity.pdbx_description
1 polymer ?
#
loop_
_entity_poly.entity_id
_entity_poly.type
_entity_poly.pdbx_seq_one_letter_code
_entity_poly.pdbx_strand_id
1 'polypeptide(L)'
;MKRYIIFIMAFLLVVVVPNNAKAEIEGYDIVAKSNKENITLYAKKMNDLYYDFKLDFKGEVYSRPFWINVANNFTYAPQIFYEDINRDQKKELIVILNQGYGTGVLQQEIYVYGYTNGLIDILVDNPITIINKNVKTKLTTEIAEIIVGDKVYKVDIRPLEVKPTNLFQDISFGSSIKYEVIDQLLTATISAQISPAGFVGQLVIVYEYREKMYQAKSIEFQPSPDL
;
A
#
# COMPACT_ATOMS: atom_id res chain seq x y z
N MET A 1 77.79 30.20 4.51
CA MET A 1 77.20 28.90 4.87
C MET A 1 76.27 29.07 6.07
N LYS A 2 74.96 29.17 5.85
CA LYS A 2 73.95 29.08 6.93
C LYS A 2 72.82 28.18 6.44
N ARG A 3 72.53 27.16 7.24
CA ARG A 3 71.63 26.04 6.96
C ARG A 3 70.17 26.48 7.01
N TYR A 4 69.40 26.01 6.04
CA TYR A 4 67.94 26.05 6.01
C TYR A 4 67.35 25.05 7.00
N ILE A 5 66.30 25.45 7.72
CA ILE A 5 65.34 24.53 8.35
C ILE A 5 63.96 25.00 7.91
N ILE A 6 63.38 24.29 6.94
CA ILE A 6 61.99 24.46 6.51
C ILE A 6 61.18 23.43 7.32
N PHE A 7 60.33 23.89 8.22
CA PHE A 7 59.33 23.06 8.88
C PHE A 7 58.17 22.83 7.91
N ILE A 8 58.08 21.63 7.34
CA ILE A 8 56.93 21.20 6.56
C ILE A 8 55.92 20.62 7.54
N MET A 9 54.93 21.41 7.95
CA MET A 9 53.82 20.93 8.77
C MET A 9 52.80 20.24 7.86
N ALA A 10 52.86 18.91 7.79
CA ALA A 10 51.88 18.12 7.08
C ALA A 10 50.57 18.10 7.87
N PHE A 11 49.59 18.91 7.43
CA PHE A 11 48.21 18.79 7.89
C PHE A 11 47.63 17.50 7.28
N LEU A 12 47.58 16.44 8.09
CA LEU A 12 46.79 15.25 7.80
C LEU A 12 45.31 15.67 7.89
N LEU A 13 44.72 16.01 6.74
CA LEU A 13 43.27 16.09 6.56
C LEU A 13 42.74 14.66 6.67
N VAL A 14 42.41 14.25 7.90
CA VAL A 14 41.54 13.09 8.11
C VAL A 14 40.16 13.51 7.60
N VAL A 15 39.87 13.14 6.35
CA VAL A 15 38.50 13.13 5.85
C VAL A 15 37.79 12.07 6.67
N VAL A 16 37.11 12.50 7.74
CA VAL A 16 36.12 11.67 8.41
C VAL A 16 35.02 11.48 7.38
N VAL A 17 35.10 10.36 6.64
CA VAL A 17 33.93 9.83 5.93
C VAL A 17 32.86 9.68 7.01
N PRO A 18 31.71 10.36 6.90
CA PRO A 18 30.66 10.15 7.88
C PRO A 18 30.31 8.67 7.81
N ASN A 19 30.65 7.96 8.88
CA ASN A 19 30.12 6.64 9.12
C ASN A 19 28.61 6.86 9.15
N ASN A 20 27.89 6.34 8.15
CA ASN A 20 26.44 6.30 8.16
C ASN A 20 26.03 5.32 9.27
N ALA A 21 26.25 5.71 10.53
CA ALA A 21 25.60 5.13 11.68
C ALA A 21 24.12 5.38 11.43
N LYS A 22 23.45 4.33 10.94
CA LYS A 22 22.00 4.31 10.75
C LYS A 22 21.40 4.85 12.05
N ALA A 23 20.57 5.88 11.96
CA ALA A 23 19.85 6.36 13.12
C ALA A 23 18.91 5.22 13.57
N GLU A 24 19.34 4.45 14.56
CA GLU A 24 18.45 3.56 15.29
C GLU A 24 17.65 4.44 16.24
N ILE A 25 16.33 4.45 16.06
CA ILE A 25 15.44 5.16 16.98
C ILE A 25 15.22 4.22 18.16
N GLU A 26 15.73 4.59 19.34
CA GLU A 26 15.64 3.77 20.54
C GLU A 26 14.19 3.33 20.83
N GLY A 27 13.99 2.03 20.98
CA GLY A 27 12.67 1.44 21.22
C GLY A 27 11.81 1.21 19.98
N TYR A 28 12.36 1.33 18.76
CA TYR A 28 11.64 1.03 17.52
C TYR A 28 12.40 0.01 16.66
N ASP A 29 11.65 -0.91 16.05
CA ASP A 29 12.15 -1.85 15.06
C ASP A 29 12.14 -1.21 13.66
N ILE A 30 13.11 -1.54 12.82
CA ILE A 30 13.03 -1.26 11.38
C ILE A 30 12.08 -2.30 10.76
N VAL A 31 10.95 -1.84 10.23
CA VAL A 31 9.89 -2.71 9.67
C VAL A 31 9.83 -2.68 8.15
N ALA A 32 10.36 -1.64 7.51
CA ALA A 32 10.57 -1.59 6.08
C ALA A 32 11.67 -0.61 5.70
N LYS A 33 12.33 -0.85 4.56
CA LYS A 33 13.40 0.01 4.07
C LYS A 33 13.50 0.03 2.55
N SER A 34 13.60 1.23 1.97
CA SER A 34 14.02 1.41 0.58
C SER A 34 15.47 1.91 0.57
N ASN A 35 16.42 1.02 0.28
CA ASN A 35 17.84 1.38 0.24
C ASN A 35 18.16 2.36 -0.89
N LYS A 36 17.52 2.21 -2.06
CA LYS A 36 17.72 3.07 -3.23
C LYS A 36 17.36 4.51 -2.94
N GLU A 37 16.27 4.72 -2.20
CA GLU A 37 15.69 6.04 -1.98
C GLU A 37 16.00 6.59 -0.57
N ASN A 38 16.82 5.85 0.21
CA ASN A 38 17.18 6.12 1.61
C ASN A 38 15.95 6.45 2.49
N ILE A 39 14.96 5.55 2.47
CA ILE A 39 13.73 5.67 3.25
C ILE A 39 13.69 4.53 4.26
N THR A 40 13.46 4.84 5.53
CA THR A 40 13.35 3.83 6.58
C THR A 40 12.05 4.03 7.35
N LEU A 41 11.30 2.95 7.51
CA LEU A 41 10.09 2.92 8.31
C LEU A 41 10.36 2.13 9.58
N TYR A 42 10.06 2.76 10.71
CA TYR A 42 10.22 2.22 12.04
C TYR A 42 8.86 2.07 12.71
N ALA A 43 8.72 1.10 13.61
CA ALA A 43 7.52 0.94 14.43
C ALA A 43 7.85 0.28 15.77
N LYS A 44 6.95 0.44 16.74
CA LYS A 44 6.95 -0.38 17.95
C LYS A 44 6.17 -1.65 17.71
N LYS A 45 6.57 -2.72 18.39
CA LYS A 45 5.87 -4.00 18.35
C LYS A 45 5.10 -4.25 19.64
N MET A 46 3.83 -4.62 19.52
CA MET A 46 3.01 -5.15 20.61
C MET A 46 2.27 -6.38 20.10
N ASN A 47 2.65 -7.55 20.62
CA ASN A 47 2.18 -8.85 20.14
C ASN A 47 2.38 -8.99 18.62
N ASP A 48 1.31 -9.28 17.89
CA ASP A 48 1.30 -9.49 16.45
C ASP A 48 0.99 -8.19 15.67
N LEU A 49 1.20 -7.02 16.28
CA LEU A 49 0.98 -5.72 15.64
C LEU A 49 2.20 -4.82 15.77
N TYR A 50 2.51 -4.14 14.67
CA TYR A 50 3.31 -2.93 14.63
C TYR A 50 2.40 -1.70 14.75
N TYR A 51 2.84 -0.72 15.54
CA TYR A 51 2.12 0.52 15.83
C TYR A 51 3.11 1.65 16.11
N ASP A 52 2.61 2.89 16.29
CA ASP A 52 3.42 4.08 16.56
C ASP A 52 4.56 4.23 15.54
N PHE A 53 4.23 4.43 14.27
CA PHE A 53 5.23 4.42 13.20
C PHE A 53 6.06 5.71 13.19
N LYS A 54 7.32 5.60 12.77
CA LYS A 54 8.20 6.72 12.40
C LYS A 54 8.72 6.49 10.98
N LEU A 55 8.61 7.52 10.15
CA LEU A 55 9.11 7.51 8.80
C LEU A 55 10.33 8.44 8.72
N ASP A 56 11.51 7.88 8.53
CA ASP A 56 12.71 8.63 8.18
C ASP A 56 12.76 8.82 6.66
N PHE A 57 12.62 10.08 6.25
CA PHE A 57 12.58 10.47 4.85
C PHE A 57 13.22 11.85 4.68
N LYS A 58 14.18 11.94 3.75
CA LYS A 58 14.85 13.21 3.37
C LYS A 58 15.48 13.96 4.56
N GLY A 59 15.98 13.23 5.57
CA GLY A 59 16.66 13.80 6.73
C GLY A 59 15.71 14.29 7.82
N GLU A 60 14.41 14.04 7.69
CA GLU A 60 13.39 14.34 8.69
C GLU A 60 12.70 13.05 9.15
N VAL A 61 12.27 13.04 10.41
CA VAL A 61 11.52 11.93 11.00
C VAL A 61 10.07 12.35 11.21
N TYR A 62 9.15 11.71 10.51
CA TYR A 62 7.73 11.99 10.57
C TYR A 62 7.00 10.96 11.45
N SER A 63 6.23 11.43 12.42
CA SER A 63 5.45 10.55 13.30
C SER A 63 4.13 10.14 12.66
N ARG A 64 3.77 8.85 12.80
CA ARG A 64 2.50 8.25 12.35
C ARG A 64 1.92 7.36 13.46
N PRO A 65 1.42 7.97 14.56
CA PRO A 65 1.07 7.24 15.77
C PRO A 65 -0.13 6.28 15.59
N PHE A 66 -0.98 6.54 14.60
CA PHE A 66 -2.21 5.79 14.33
C PHE A 66 -2.06 4.73 13.24
N TRP A 67 -0.87 4.61 12.63
CA TRP A 67 -0.60 3.54 11.69
C TRP A 67 -0.51 2.20 12.40
N ILE A 68 -1.08 1.18 11.78
CA ILE A 68 -1.08 -0.19 12.27
C ILE A 68 -0.68 -1.11 11.12
N ASN A 69 0.16 -2.09 11.41
CA ASN A 69 0.44 -3.20 10.51
C ASN A 69 0.50 -4.50 11.32
N VAL A 70 0.18 -5.64 10.73
CA VAL A 70 0.48 -6.94 11.30
C VAL A 70 2.00 -7.11 11.46
N ALA A 71 2.44 -7.68 12.57
CA ALA A 71 3.86 -7.86 12.86
C ALA A 71 4.44 -9.06 12.10
N ASN A 72 4.53 -8.94 10.77
CA ASN A 72 5.09 -9.93 9.87
C ASN A 72 6.16 -9.29 8.98
N ASN A 73 7.42 -9.70 9.16
CA ASN A 73 8.56 -9.09 8.47
C ASN A 73 8.84 -9.68 7.07
N PHE A 74 7.93 -10.49 6.55
CA PHE A 74 8.10 -11.17 5.27
C PHE A 74 6.96 -10.80 4.33
N THR A 75 6.01 -11.69 4.11
CA THR A 75 4.94 -11.58 3.11
C THR A 75 4.04 -10.36 3.32
N TYR A 76 3.88 -9.92 4.56
CA TYR A 76 2.93 -8.85 4.91
C TYR A 76 3.60 -7.61 5.52
N ALA A 77 4.92 -7.48 5.31
CA ALA A 77 5.67 -6.31 5.75
C ALA A 77 5.12 -5.03 5.08
N PRO A 78 5.25 -3.86 5.74
CA PRO A 78 4.97 -2.58 5.09
C PRO A 78 5.73 -2.44 3.76
N GLN A 79 5.09 -1.88 2.75
CA GLN A 79 5.70 -1.61 1.46
C GLN A 79 5.92 -0.11 1.29
N ILE A 80 7.05 0.26 0.68
CA ILE A 80 7.44 1.65 0.44
C ILE A 80 7.79 1.81 -1.02
N PHE A 81 7.15 2.77 -1.70
CA PHE A 81 7.45 3.17 -3.06
C PHE A 81 7.75 4.67 -3.11
N TYR A 82 8.64 5.08 -4.01
CA TYR A 82 8.92 6.49 -4.26
C TYR A 82 9.07 6.72 -5.76
N GLU A 83 7.94 6.99 -6.41
CA GLU A 83 7.73 6.94 -7.85
C GLU A 83 6.80 8.07 -8.30
N ASP A 84 6.93 8.51 -9.56
CA ASP A 84 6.06 9.51 -10.16
C ASP A 84 4.81 8.82 -10.70
N ILE A 85 3.77 8.72 -9.86
CA ILE A 85 2.54 7.97 -10.17
C ILE A 85 1.46 8.87 -10.77
N ASN A 86 1.66 10.20 -10.78
CA ASN A 86 0.77 11.17 -11.42
C ASN A 86 1.32 11.75 -12.74
N ARG A 87 2.57 11.44 -13.10
CA ARG A 87 3.28 11.85 -14.32
C ARG A 87 3.58 13.35 -14.40
N ASP A 88 3.76 14.02 -13.26
CA ASP A 88 4.12 15.42 -13.18
C ASP A 88 5.65 15.67 -13.07
N GLN A 89 6.45 14.62 -13.20
CA GLN A 89 7.91 14.58 -13.05
C GLN A 89 8.40 14.73 -11.60
N LYS A 90 7.50 14.70 -10.62
CA LYS A 90 7.81 14.63 -9.20
C LYS A 90 7.34 13.28 -8.67
N LYS A 91 8.10 12.76 -7.71
CA LYS A 91 7.79 11.46 -7.10
C LYS A 91 6.89 11.66 -5.89
N GLU A 92 5.92 10.77 -5.75
CA GLU A 92 5.15 10.59 -4.54
C GLU A 92 5.76 9.49 -3.68
N LEU A 93 5.71 9.66 -2.36
CA LEU A 93 6.00 8.59 -1.41
C LEU A 93 4.71 7.84 -1.12
N ILE A 94 4.73 6.53 -1.36
CA ILE A 94 3.61 5.63 -1.10
C ILE A 94 4.01 4.65 -0.01
N VAL A 95 3.18 4.51 1.01
CA VAL A 95 3.30 3.48 2.05
C VAL A 95 2.03 2.65 2.04
N ILE A 96 2.19 1.33 1.92
CA ILE A 96 1.09 0.37 2.02
C ILE A 96 1.30 -0.44 3.31
N LEU A 97 0.29 -0.42 4.18
CA LEU A 97 0.27 -1.18 5.43
C LEU A 97 -0.72 -2.33 5.31
N ASN A 98 -0.40 -3.46 5.94
CA ASN A 98 -1.29 -4.61 6.03
C ASN A 98 -1.88 -4.69 7.43
N GLN A 99 -3.18 -4.43 7.57
CA GLN A 99 -3.88 -4.44 8.86
C GLN A 99 -4.45 -5.82 9.21
N GLY A 100 -4.48 -6.77 8.27
CA GLY A 100 -5.03 -8.09 8.50
C GLY A 100 -4.87 -9.01 7.29
N TYR A 101 -4.64 -10.30 7.55
CA TYR A 101 -4.51 -11.32 6.52
C TYR A 101 -5.05 -12.66 7.01
N GLY A 102 -5.35 -13.56 6.07
CA GLY A 102 -5.79 -14.92 6.35
C GLY A 102 -6.49 -15.55 5.15
N THR A 103 -7.10 -16.72 5.35
CA THR A 103 -7.90 -17.37 4.32
C THR A 103 -9.06 -16.46 3.91
N GLY A 104 -9.04 -15.95 2.68
CA GLY A 104 -10.07 -15.06 2.15
C GLY A 104 -10.04 -13.63 2.71
N VAL A 105 -8.97 -13.25 3.43
CA VAL A 105 -8.84 -11.91 4.02
C VAL A 105 -7.48 -11.31 3.68
N LEU A 106 -7.51 -10.07 3.19
CA LEU A 106 -6.34 -9.20 3.06
C LEU A 106 -6.81 -7.75 3.23
N GLN A 107 -6.35 -7.05 4.26
CA GLN A 107 -6.76 -5.68 4.54
C GLN A 107 -5.55 -4.78 4.40
N GLN A 108 -5.43 -4.11 3.26
CA GLN A 108 -4.40 -3.10 3.09
C GLN A 108 -4.97 -1.69 3.24
N GLU A 109 -4.14 -0.82 3.79
CA GLU A 109 -4.35 0.62 3.83
C GLU A 109 -3.19 1.31 3.12
N ILE A 110 -3.48 2.40 2.41
CA ILE A 110 -2.50 3.14 1.62
C ILE A 110 -2.42 4.58 2.10
N TYR A 111 -1.18 5.09 2.12
CA TYR A 111 -0.86 6.48 2.40
C TYR A 111 0.00 7.02 1.26
N VAL A 112 -0.39 8.14 0.67
CA VAL A 112 0.33 8.78 -0.42
C VAL A 112 0.72 10.19 -0.01
N TYR A 113 1.95 10.57 -0.32
CA TYR A 113 2.52 11.86 0.04
C TYR A 113 3.20 12.53 -1.15
N GLY A 114 2.91 13.82 -1.33
CA GLY A 114 3.78 14.70 -2.08
C GLY A 114 4.95 15.18 -1.21
N TYR A 115 6.00 15.67 -1.85
CA TYR A 115 7.14 16.28 -1.15
C TYR A 115 7.55 17.58 -1.82
N THR A 116 7.57 18.68 -1.05
CA THR A 116 8.09 19.97 -1.53
C THR A 116 9.01 20.58 -0.49
N ASN A 117 8.49 20.91 0.69
CA ASN A 117 9.24 21.39 1.85
C ASN A 117 8.79 20.61 3.10
N GLY A 118 8.71 19.29 2.96
CA GLY A 118 8.06 18.39 3.91
C GLY A 118 7.01 17.49 3.22
N LEU A 119 6.55 16.47 3.95
CA LEU A 119 5.48 15.59 3.50
C LEU A 119 4.12 16.30 3.50
N ILE A 120 3.39 16.15 2.40
CA ILE A 120 2.03 16.65 2.23
C ILE A 120 1.13 15.44 1.95
N ASP A 121 0.17 15.16 2.82
CA ASP A 121 -0.81 14.09 2.61
C ASP A 121 -1.60 14.33 1.33
N ILE A 122 -1.68 13.29 0.49
CA ILE A 122 -2.54 13.24 -0.69
C ILE A 122 -3.59 12.18 -0.42
N LEU A 123 -4.86 12.57 -0.47
CA LEU A 123 -5.96 11.65 -0.24
C LEU A 123 -6.07 10.63 -1.38
N VAL A 124 -6.46 9.42 -1.04
CA VAL A 124 -6.84 8.36 -1.97
C VAL A 124 -8.28 7.98 -1.68
N ASP A 125 -9.15 8.02 -2.68
CA ASP A 125 -10.54 7.63 -2.52
C ASP A 125 -10.65 6.18 -2.03
N ASN A 126 -11.47 5.97 -1.01
CA ASN A 126 -11.69 4.66 -0.44
C ASN A 126 -12.34 3.72 -1.49
N PRO A 127 -11.76 2.54 -1.78
CA PRO A 127 -12.23 1.65 -2.84
C PRO A 127 -13.64 1.12 -2.58
N ILE A 128 -14.01 0.87 -1.32
CA ILE A 128 -15.37 0.41 -0.97
C ILE A 128 -16.39 1.52 -1.23
N THR A 129 -16.05 2.77 -0.95
CA THR A 129 -16.90 3.93 -1.27
C THR A 129 -17.07 4.08 -2.78
N ILE A 130 -15.99 3.87 -3.55
CA ILE A 130 -16.05 3.86 -5.03
C ILE A 130 -16.99 2.75 -5.51
N ILE A 131 -16.85 1.53 -5.00
CA ILE A 131 -17.67 0.37 -5.38
C ILE A 131 -19.14 0.64 -5.06
N ASN A 132 -19.47 1.05 -3.84
CA ASN A 132 -20.85 1.31 -3.42
C ASN A 132 -21.56 2.38 -4.26
N LYS A 133 -20.81 3.34 -4.83
CA LYS A 133 -21.38 4.38 -5.70
C LYS A 133 -21.55 3.94 -7.16
N ASN A 134 -20.68 3.06 -7.65
CA ASN A 134 -20.52 2.82 -9.08
C ASN A 134 -20.87 1.39 -9.54
N VAL A 135 -21.00 0.45 -8.60
CA VAL A 135 -21.24 -0.96 -8.89
C VAL A 135 -22.59 -1.38 -8.32
N LYS A 136 -23.38 -2.08 -9.14
CA LYS A 136 -24.62 -2.71 -8.70
C LYS A 136 -24.48 -4.21 -8.75
N THR A 137 -25.09 -4.90 -7.80
CA THR A 137 -24.97 -6.35 -7.65
C THR A 137 -26.33 -7.00 -7.51
N LYS A 138 -26.37 -8.27 -7.90
CA LYS A 138 -27.47 -9.16 -7.59
C LYS A 138 -26.92 -10.58 -7.46
N LEU A 139 -27.27 -11.23 -6.36
CA LEU A 139 -26.88 -12.62 -6.11
C LEU A 139 -28.13 -13.50 -6.07
N THR A 140 -28.08 -14.63 -6.78
CA THR A 140 -29.04 -15.74 -6.65
C THR A 140 -28.29 -17.02 -6.32
N THR A 141 -29.00 -18.14 -6.15
CA THR A 141 -28.39 -19.45 -5.94
C THR A 141 -27.63 -19.99 -7.17
N GLU A 142 -27.77 -19.35 -8.33
CA GLU A 142 -27.19 -19.83 -9.60
C GLU A 142 -26.28 -18.79 -10.26
N ILE A 143 -26.57 -17.50 -10.07
CA ILE A 143 -25.88 -16.42 -10.79
C ILE A 143 -25.47 -15.32 -9.82
N ALA A 144 -24.22 -14.88 -9.95
CA ALA A 144 -23.74 -13.61 -9.45
C ALA A 144 -23.71 -12.60 -10.61
N GLU A 145 -24.49 -11.53 -10.50
CA GLU A 145 -24.54 -10.45 -11.47
C GLU A 145 -23.84 -9.21 -10.90
N ILE A 146 -22.86 -8.69 -11.64
CA ILE A 146 -22.11 -7.47 -11.31
C ILE A 146 -22.29 -6.49 -12.47
N ILE A 147 -22.71 -5.26 -12.17
CA ILE A 147 -22.92 -4.21 -13.16
C ILE A 147 -21.96 -3.06 -12.86
N VAL A 148 -21.11 -2.73 -13.83
CA VAL A 148 -20.12 -1.63 -13.74
C VAL A 148 -20.35 -0.68 -14.92
N GLY A 149 -20.94 0.48 -14.66
CA GLY A 149 -21.44 1.35 -15.73
C GLY A 149 -22.46 0.62 -16.60
N ASP A 150 -22.22 0.56 -17.91
CA ASP A 150 -23.08 -0.15 -18.87
C ASP A 150 -22.72 -1.64 -19.05
N LYS A 151 -21.63 -2.11 -18.42
CA LYS A 151 -21.20 -3.51 -18.53
C LYS A 151 -21.91 -4.37 -17.50
N VAL A 152 -22.49 -5.48 -17.96
CA VAL A 152 -23.14 -6.48 -17.12
C VAL A 152 -22.34 -7.78 -17.19
N TYR A 153 -21.88 -8.24 -16.04
CA TYR A 153 -21.15 -9.50 -15.87
C TYR A 153 -22.06 -10.49 -15.16
N LYS A 154 -22.23 -11.68 -15.73
CA LYS A 154 -23.00 -12.77 -15.13
C LYS A 154 -22.07 -13.96 -14.96
N VAL A 155 -21.88 -14.37 -13.71
CA VAL A 155 -21.02 -15.50 -13.34
C VAL A 155 -21.91 -16.63 -12.85
N ASP A 156 -21.77 -17.81 -13.44
CA ASP A 156 -22.42 -19.03 -12.96
C ASP A 156 -21.72 -19.50 -11.68
N ILE A 157 -22.45 -19.56 -10.57
CA ILE A 157 -21.89 -19.94 -9.27
C ILE A 157 -22.20 -21.39 -8.89
N ARG A 158 -22.94 -22.13 -9.73
CA ARG A 158 -23.26 -23.55 -9.47
C ARG A 158 -22.01 -24.43 -9.34
N PRO A 159 -20.92 -24.23 -10.12
CA PRO A 159 -19.68 -24.99 -9.95
C PRO A 159 -19.01 -24.83 -8.58
N LEU A 160 -19.32 -23.76 -7.83
CA LEU A 160 -18.79 -23.53 -6.49
C LEU A 160 -19.49 -24.37 -5.41
N GLU A 161 -20.62 -25.01 -5.73
CA GLU A 161 -21.40 -25.87 -4.82
C GLU A 161 -21.68 -25.20 -3.45
N VAL A 162 -21.87 -23.89 -3.43
CA VAL A 162 -22.14 -23.13 -2.20
C VAL A 162 -23.50 -23.53 -1.65
N LYS A 163 -23.51 -24.09 -0.44
CA LYS A 163 -24.77 -24.40 0.26
C LYS A 163 -25.61 -23.13 0.41
N PRO A 164 -26.93 -23.16 0.15
CA PRO A 164 -27.79 -21.99 0.27
C PRO A 164 -27.73 -21.28 1.64
N THR A 165 -27.47 -22.02 2.72
CA THR A 165 -27.31 -21.46 4.08
C THR A 165 -26.02 -20.67 4.27
N ASN A 166 -25.03 -20.88 3.41
CA ASN A 166 -23.73 -20.20 3.45
C ASN A 166 -23.63 -19.09 2.39
N LEU A 167 -24.57 -19.06 1.44
CA LEU A 167 -24.66 -18.01 0.44
C LEU A 167 -25.08 -16.70 1.11
N PHE A 168 -24.36 -15.63 0.81
CA PHE A 168 -24.68 -14.30 1.30
C PHE A 168 -25.98 -13.76 0.66
N GLN A 169 -26.54 -12.71 1.27
CA GLN A 169 -27.73 -12.05 0.73
C GLN A 169 -27.43 -11.29 -0.57
N ASP A 170 -26.20 -10.79 -0.70
CA ASP A 170 -25.68 -10.15 -1.91
C ASP A 170 -24.16 -10.39 -1.99
N ILE A 171 -23.57 -9.99 -3.11
CA ILE A 171 -22.12 -9.99 -3.30
C ILE A 171 -21.50 -8.99 -2.32
N SER A 172 -20.61 -9.47 -1.47
CA SER A 172 -19.89 -8.69 -0.47
C SER A 172 -18.52 -8.28 -1.00
N PHE A 173 -18.13 -7.05 -0.68
CA PHE A 173 -16.81 -6.49 -1.00
C PHE A 173 -16.08 -6.07 0.27
N GLY A 174 -14.75 -6.08 0.21
CA GLY A 174 -13.92 -5.53 1.27
C GLY A 174 -13.42 -6.54 2.29
N SER A 175 -13.61 -7.84 2.09
CA SER A 175 -12.87 -8.87 2.84
C SER A 175 -11.41 -8.97 2.41
N SER A 176 -11.15 -8.69 1.13
CA SER A 176 -9.81 -8.58 0.55
C SER A 176 -9.72 -7.28 -0.25
N ILE A 177 -8.88 -6.36 0.21
CA ILE A 177 -8.50 -5.09 -0.42
C ILE A 177 -6.98 -5.11 -0.54
N LYS A 178 -6.49 -5.14 -1.77
CA LYS A 178 -5.06 -5.12 -2.09
C LYS A 178 -4.73 -3.86 -2.88
N TYR A 179 -3.76 -3.08 -2.44
CA TYR A 179 -3.20 -1.97 -3.21
C TYR A 179 -1.89 -2.39 -3.86
N GLU A 180 -1.66 -1.90 -5.07
CA GLU A 180 -0.41 -2.12 -5.79
C GLU A 180 0.00 -0.85 -6.53
N VAL A 181 1.31 -0.67 -6.68
CA VAL A 181 1.89 0.31 -7.59
C VAL A 181 2.63 -0.48 -8.66
N ILE A 182 2.06 -0.55 -9.86
CA ILE A 182 2.59 -1.32 -11.00
C ILE A 182 2.70 -0.37 -12.18
N ASP A 183 3.88 -0.31 -12.81
CA ASP A 183 4.15 0.57 -13.95
C ASP A 183 3.75 2.04 -13.69
N GLN A 184 4.04 2.53 -12.48
CA GLN A 184 3.69 3.86 -11.99
C GLN A 184 2.16 4.13 -11.95
N LEU A 185 1.34 3.09 -11.88
CA LEU A 185 -0.10 3.19 -11.69
C LEU A 185 -0.49 2.65 -10.31
N LEU A 186 -1.22 3.47 -9.57
CA LEU A 186 -1.86 3.04 -8.34
C LEU A 186 -3.14 2.27 -8.67
N THR A 187 -3.24 1.04 -8.20
CA THR A 187 -4.41 0.18 -8.34
C THR A 187 -4.89 -0.35 -6.99
N ALA A 188 -6.18 -0.64 -6.90
CA ALA A 188 -6.76 -1.42 -5.83
C ALA A 188 -7.54 -2.61 -6.41
N THR A 189 -7.30 -3.80 -5.87
CA THR A 189 -8.00 -5.03 -6.22
C THR A 189 -8.84 -5.47 -5.03
N ILE A 190 -10.14 -5.66 -5.27
CA ILE A 190 -11.13 -5.96 -4.23
C ILE A 190 -11.86 -7.24 -4.60
N SER A 191 -11.79 -8.26 -3.74
CA SER A 191 -12.46 -9.54 -4.01
C SER A 191 -13.99 -9.40 -3.91
N ALA A 192 -14.69 -10.07 -4.83
CA ALA A 192 -16.15 -10.20 -4.85
C ALA A 192 -16.55 -11.53 -4.20
N GLN A 193 -17.02 -11.47 -2.96
CA GLN A 193 -17.28 -12.63 -2.12
C GLN A 193 -18.78 -12.93 -2.04
N ILE A 194 -19.15 -14.21 -2.18
CA ILE A 194 -20.56 -14.66 -2.13
C ILE A 194 -20.84 -15.62 -0.97
N SER A 195 -19.80 -16.12 -0.31
CA SER A 195 -19.88 -16.96 0.89
C SER A 195 -18.57 -16.89 1.66
N PRO A 196 -18.44 -17.43 2.90
CA PRO A 196 -17.22 -17.32 3.69
C PRO A 196 -15.93 -17.76 2.97
N ALA A 197 -16.02 -18.69 2.01
CA ALA A 197 -14.90 -19.16 1.19
C ALA A 197 -15.15 -19.06 -0.33
N GLY A 198 -16.29 -18.52 -0.75
CA GLY A 198 -16.68 -18.46 -2.17
C GLY A 198 -16.48 -17.07 -2.75
N PHE A 199 -15.72 -17.00 -3.84
CA PHE A 199 -15.40 -15.76 -4.55
C PHE A 199 -15.73 -15.93 -6.03
N VAL A 200 -16.34 -14.89 -6.62
CA VAL A 200 -16.74 -14.92 -8.04
C VAL A 200 -15.78 -14.17 -8.96
N GLY A 201 -14.81 -13.47 -8.38
CA GLY A 201 -13.85 -12.65 -9.08
C GLY A 201 -13.38 -11.48 -8.23
N GLN A 202 -12.94 -10.42 -8.89
CA GLN A 202 -12.43 -9.22 -8.26
C GLN A 202 -12.78 -7.96 -9.06
N LEU A 203 -12.93 -6.84 -8.37
CA LEU A 203 -12.98 -5.51 -8.97
C LEU A 203 -11.58 -4.91 -8.92
N VAL A 204 -11.10 -4.42 -10.06
CA VAL A 204 -9.84 -3.68 -10.19
C VAL A 204 -10.16 -2.22 -10.43
N ILE A 205 -9.71 -1.37 -9.52
CA ILE A 205 -9.81 0.08 -9.60
C ILE A 205 -8.44 0.62 -9.99
N VAL A 206 -8.38 1.39 -11.07
CA VAL A 206 -7.19 2.19 -11.42
C VAL A 206 -7.44 3.61 -10.96
N TYR A 207 -6.48 4.19 -10.25
CA TYR A 207 -6.57 5.55 -9.76
C TYR A 207 -5.89 6.55 -10.71
N GLU A 208 -6.38 7.79 -10.71
CA GLU A 208 -5.69 8.94 -11.29
C GLU A 208 -5.69 10.12 -10.33
N TYR A 209 -4.67 10.96 -10.42
CA TYR A 209 -4.61 12.19 -9.65
C TYR A 209 -5.46 13.27 -10.32
N ARG A 210 -6.54 13.70 -9.65
CA ARG A 210 -7.38 14.80 -10.09
C ARG A 210 -7.92 15.56 -8.88
N GLU A 211 -8.10 16.86 -9.03
CA GLU A 211 -8.64 17.72 -7.97
C GLU A 211 -7.89 17.58 -6.63
N LYS A 212 -6.56 17.39 -6.72
CA LYS A 212 -5.63 17.26 -5.58
C LYS A 212 -5.70 15.95 -4.79
N MET A 213 -6.33 14.90 -5.33
CA MET A 213 -6.39 13.57 -4.71
C MET A 213 -6.42 12.45 -5.75
N TYR A 214 -6.13 11.22 -5.34
CA TYR A 214 -6.28 10.04 -6.17
C TYR A 214 -7.73 9.57 -6.15
N GLN A 215 -8.37 9.57 -7.31
CA GLN A 215 -9.75 9.14 -7.48
C GLN A 215 -9.83 8.04 -8.55
N ALA A 216 -10.93 7.27 -8.56
CA ALA A 216 -11.10 6.20 -9.54
C ALA A 216 -11.14 6.73 -10.99
N LYS A 217 -10.19 6.31 -11.82
CA LYS A 217 -10.18 6.52 -13.27
C LYS A 217 -11.05 5.49 -13.99
N SER A 218 -10.92 4.23 -13.59
CA SER A 218 -11.67 3.12 -14.15
C SER A 218 -11.91 2.04 -13.11
N ILE A 219 -12.99 1.29 -13.32
CA ILE A 219 -13.37 0.12 -12.53
C ILE A 219 -13.64 -1.01 -13.52
N GLU A 220 -13.06 -2.17 -13.29
CA GLU A 220 -13.28 -3.37 -14.12
C GLU A 220 -13.54 -4.58 -13.23
N PHE A 221 -14.52 -5.40 -13.61
CA PHE A 221 -14.72 -6.71 -13.00
C PHE A 221 -13.96 -7.78 -13.78
N GLN A 222 -13.18 -8.57 -13.05
CA GLN A 222 -12.44 -9.73 -13.54
C GLN A 222 -13.02 -10.99 -12.88
N PRO A 223 -13.76 -11.83 -13.61
CA PRO A 223 -14.26 -13.10 -13.09
C PRO A 223 -13.10 -13.99 -12.61
N SER A 224 -13.36 -14.83 -11.61
CA SER A 224 -12.37 -15.83 -11.18
C SER A 224 -12.04 -16.76 -12.36
N PRO A 225 -10.76 -17.06 -12.63
CA PRO A 225 -10.39 -17.98 -13.71
C PRO A 225 -10.80 -19.44 -13.41
N ASP A 226 -11.08 -19.75 -12.15
CA ASP A 226 -11.48 -21.08 -11.67
C ASP A 226 -13.01 -21.31 -11.75
N LEU A 227 -13.73 -20.45 -12.50
CA LEU A 227 -15.18 -20.47 -12.73
C LEU A 227 -15.55 -20.65 -14.19
#